data_AF-A0A0G4AJQ4-F1
#
_entry.id   AF-A0A0G4AJQ4-F1
#
_cell.length_a   1.000
_cell.length_b   1.000
_cell.length_c   1.000
_cell.angle_alpha   90.00
_cell.angle_beta   90.00
_cell.angle_gamma   90.00
#
_symmetry.space_group_name_H-M   'P 1'
#
loop_
_entity.id
_entity.type
_entity.pdbx_description
1 polymer ?
#
loop_
_entity_poly.entity_id
_entity_poly.type
_entity_poly.pdbx_seq_one_letter_code
_entity_poly.pdbx_strand_id
1 'polypeptide(L)'
;DTTKDELWWGKGSPNIEMDEQTFMVNRERAVDYLNSLDKVFVNDQFLNWDPEHRIKVRIVSARAYHSLFMHNMCIRPTPEELESFGTPDFTIYNAGQFPCNRYTHYMTSSTSIDLNLARREMVILGTQYAGEMKKGLFSVMHYLMPKRQILSLHSGSNMGKDGDVALFFGLS
;
A
#
# COMPACT_ATOMS: atom_id res chain seq x y z
N ASP A 1 -13.40 10.07 -10.38
CA ASP A 1 -14.79 9.56 -10.42
C ASP A 1 -15.04 8.37 -9.49
N THR A 2 -14.27 7.28 -9.58
CA THR A 2 -14.52 6.03 -8.81
C THR A 2 -14.60 6.20 -7.28
N THR A 3 -13.93 7.17 -6.69
CA THR A 3 -13.79 7.33 -5.23
C THR A 3 -14.55 8.53 -4.67
N LYS A 4 -15.18 9.33 -5.53
CA LYS A 4 -15.73 10.65 -5.16
C LYS A 4 -16.80 10.54 -4.08
N ASP A 5 -17.68 9.56 -4.21
CA ASP A 5 -18.81 9.35 -3.29
C ASP A 5 -18.52 8.29 -2.22
N GLU A 6 -17.37 7.62 -2.29
CA GLU A 6 -17.03 6.49 -1.42
C GLU A 6 -16.02 6.85 -0.31
N LEU A 7 -15.13 7.81 -0.56
CA LEU A 7 -14.11 8.20 0.40
C LEU A 7 -14.60 9.36 1.28
N TRP A 8 -14.16 9.34 2.53
CA TRP A 8 -14.35 10.47 3.42
C TRP A 8 -13.42 11.61 2.99
N TRP A 9 -13.97 12.62 2.33
CA TRP A 9 -13.27 13.82 1.91
C TRP A 9 -13.51 15.00 2.87
N GLY A 10 -12.61 15.98 2.85
CA GLY A 10 -12.82 17.27 3.51
C GLY A 10 -12.25 17.37 4.93
N LYS A 11 -12.78 18.33 5.71
CA LYS A 11 -12.18 18.75 6.99
C LYS A 11 -12.11 17.61 8.00
N GLY A 12 -10.93 17.38 8.55
CA GLY A 12 -10.67 16.33 9.55
C GLY A 12 -10.37 14.95 8.95
N SER A 13 -10.57 14.77 7.65
CA SER A 13 -10.16 13.56 6.95
C SER A 13 -8.64 13.56 6.73
N PRO A 14 -7.96 12.41 6.87
CA PRO A 14 -6.58 12.25 6.40
C PRO A 14 -6.50 12.11 4.87
N ASN A 15 -7.63 11.94 4.16
CA ASN A 15 -7.66 11.78 2.71
C ASN A 15 -7.60 13.15 2.02
N ILE A 16 -6.53 13.39 1.28
CA ILE A 16 -6.34 14.60 0.48
C ILE A 16 -6.59 14.21 -0.98
N GLU A 17 -7.46 14.97 -1.66
CA GLU A 17 -7.75 14.71 -3.07
C GLU A 17 -6.54 14.99 -3.97
N MET A 18 -6.47 14.26 -5.08
CA MET A 18 -5.43 14.41 -6.09
C MET A 18 -6.03 14.05 -7.45
N ASP A 19 -5.68 14.81 -8.49
CA ASP A 19 -6.06 14.47 -9.86
C ASP A 19 -5.19 13.35 -10.46
N GLU A 20 -5.71 12.67 -11.47
CA GLU A 20 -5.00 11.55 -12.10
C GLU A 20 -3.69 12.00 -12.76
N GLN A 21 -3.66 13.20 -13.34
CA GLN A 21 -2.47 13.73 -14.00
C GLN A 21 -1.30 13.88 -13.01
N THR A 22 -1.57 14.41 -11.83
CA THR A 22 -0.61 14.60 -10.73
C THR A 22 -0.09 13.26 -10.25
N PHE A 23 -1.00 12.30 -10.03
CA PHE A 23 -0.61 10.93 -9.67
C PHE A 23 0.33 10.33 -10.73
N MET A 24 -0.02 10.46 -12.01
CA MET A 24 0.79 9.95 -13.10
C MET A 24 2.17 10.62 -13.17
N VAL A 25 2.27 11.92 -12.92
CA VAL A 25 3.58 12.61 -12.85
C VAL A 25 4.46 12.01 -11.74
N ASN A 26 3.91 11.79 -10.55
CA ASN A 26 4.68 11.19 -9.45
C ASN A 26 5.00 9.72 -9.72
N ARG A 27 4.08 8.96 -10.32
CA ARG A 27 4.28 7.57 -10.74
C ARG A 27 5.42 7.45 -11.75
N GLU A 28 5.41 8.25 -12.81
CA GLU A 28 6.48 8.24 -13.82
C GLU A 28 7.82 8.62 -13.18
N ARG A 29 7.87 9.64 -12.31
CA ARG A 29 9.10 9.96 -11.55
C ARG A 29 9.62 8.80 -10.71
N ALA A 30 8.73 8.06 -10.05
CA ALA A 30 9.11 6.90 -9.25
C ALA A 30 9.64 5.77 -10.13
N VAL A 31 8.97 5.48 -11.25
CA VAL A 31 9.37 4.45 -12.22
C VAL A 31 10.71 4.81 -12.87
N ASP A 32 10.90 6.06 -13.31
CA ASP A 32 12.16 6.55 -13.88
C ASP A 32 13.31 6.40 -12.90
N TYR A 33 13.11 6.81 -11.64
CA TYR A 33 14.11 6.64 -10.60
C TYR A 33 14.44 5.16 -10.40
N LEU A 34 13.43 4.29 -10.24
CA LEU A 34 13.66 2.86 -10.05
C LEU A 34 14.39 2.22 -11.24
N ASN A 35 14.06 2.61 -12.47
CA ASN A 35 14.72 2.15 -13.70
C ASN A 35 16.16 2.68 -13.85
N SER A 36 16.50 3.79 -13.18
CA SER A 36 17.86 4.33 -13.16
C SER A 36 18.81 3.61 -12.20
N LEU A 37 18.29 2.75 -11.32
CA LEU A 37 19.09 2.00 -10.35
C LEU A 37 19.70 0.75 -10.98
N ASP A 38 20.92 0.41 -10.56
CA ASP A 38 21.57 -0.85 -10.96
C ASP A 38 20.76 -2.09 -10.53
N LYS A 39 19.99 -1.96 -9.43
CA LYS A 39 19.18 -3.03 -8.85
C LYS A 39 17.89 -2.47 -8.25
N VAL A 40 16.81 -3.20 -8.46
CA VAL A 40 15.53 -3.03 -7.77
C VAL A 40 15.15 -4.32 -7.06
N PHE A 41 14.40 -4.21 -5.98
CA PHE A 41 13.92 -5.35 -5.21
C PHE A 41 12.43 -5.48 -5.40
N VAL A 42 11.99 -6.62 -5.93
CA VAL A 42 10.59 -6.95 -6.15
C VAL A 42 10.20 -8.12 -5.26
N ASN A 43 9.08 -8.00 -4.54
CA ASN A 43 8.46 -9.16 -3.91
C ASN A 43 6.94 -9.17 -4.13
N ASP A 44 6.43 -10.37 -4.31
CA ASP A 44 5.01 -10.67 -4.46
C ASP A 44 4.52 -11.29 -3.16
N GLN A 45 3.43 -10.74 -2.61
CA GLN A 45 2.92 -11.07 -1.28
C GLN A 45 1.39 -11.08 -1.28
N PHE A 46 0.79 -11.70 -0.25
CA PHE A 46 -0.65 -11.63 0.00
C PHE A 46 -0.99 -10.70 1.17
N LEU A 47 -2.16 -10.09 1.08
CA LEU A 47 -2.89 -9.53 2.21
C LEU A 47 -4.12 -10.37 2.49
N ASN A 48 -4.55 -10.38 3.76
CA ASN A 48 -5.67 -11.15 4.29
C ASN A 48 -5.41 -12.66 4.32
N TRP A 49 -5.59 -13.29 5.48
CA TRP A 49 -5.35 -14.73 5.64
C TRP A 49 -6.48 -15.58 5.03
N ASP A 50 -7.69 -15.02 4.92
CA ASP A 50 -8.83 -15.68 4.28
C ASP A 50 -8.61 -15.77 2.75
N PRO A 51 -8.49 -16.99 2.18
CA PRO A 51 -8.24 -17.19 0.74
C PRO A 51 -9.27 -16.54 -0.18
N GLU A 52 -10.54 -16.47 0.20
CA GLU A 52 -11.59 -15.85 -0.62
C GLU A 52 -11.43 -14.33 -0.72
N HIS A 53 -10.79 -13.73 0.29
CA HIS A 53 -10.62 -12.30 0.44
C HIS A 53 -9.16 -11.85 0.29
N ARG A 54 -8.27 -12.76 -0.14
CA ARG A 54 -6.87 -12.45 -0.41
C ARG A 54 -6.72 -11.36 -1.46
N ILE A 55 -5.71 -10.52 -1.27
CA ILE A 55 -5.30 -9.50 -2.24
C ILE A 55 -3.84 -9.77 -2.60
N LYS A 56 -3.54 -9.92 -3.89
CA LYS A 56 -2.17 -10.03 -4.39
C LYS A 56 -1.52 -8.66 -4.45
N VAL A 57 -0.37 -8.50 -3.80
CA VAL A 57 0.37 -7.25 -3.79
C VAL A 57 1.77 -7.46 -4.33
N ARG A 58 2.18 -6.62 -5.27
CA ARG A 58 3.57 -6.52 -5.73
C ARG A 58 4.21 -5.28 -5.14
N ILE A 59 5.35 -5.44 -4.47
CA ILE A 59 6.13 -4.34 -3.93
C ILE A 59 7.41 -4.22 -4.75
N VAL A 60 7.59 -3.07 -5.40
CA VAL A 60 8.82 -2.69 -6.09
C VAL A 60 9.51 -1.63 -5.24
N SER A 61 10.76 -1.86 -4.85
CA SER A 61 11.46 -0.95 -3.93
C SER A 61 12.92 -0.73 -4.31
N ALA A 62 13.40 0.48 -4.06
CA ALA A 62 14.80 0.87 -4.29
C ALA A 62 15.77 0.25 -3.27
N ARG A 63 15.30 -0.10 -2.06
CA ARG A 63 16.15 -0.56 -0.95
C ARG A 63 15.81 -1.97 -0.50
N ALA A 64 16.84 -2.79 -0.30
CA ALA A 64 16.70 -4.17 0.16
C ALA A 64 15.90 -4.28 1.47
N TYR A 65 16.10 -3.37 2.43
CA TYR A 65 15.40 -3.44 3.71
C TYR A 65 13.89 -3.13 3.59
N HIS A 66 13.46 -2.35 2.58
CA HIS A 66 12.04 -2.13 2.33
C HIS A 66 11.38 -3.40 1.81
N SER A 67 12.05 -4.12 0.90
CA SER A 67 11.60 -5.44 0.47
C SER A 67 11.54 -6.43 1.64
N LEU A 68 12.60 -6.51 2.46
CA LEU A 68 12.63 -7.37 3.66
C LEU A 68 11.54 -7.00 4.67
N PHE A 69 11.29 -5.71 4.89
CA PHE A 69 10.23 -5.25 5.76
C PHE A 69 8.85 -5.76 5.29
N MET A 70 8.54 -5.62 4.00
CA MET A 70 7.27 -6.11 3.46
C MET A 70 7.17 -7.64 3.46
N HIS A 71 8.29 -8.34 3.25
CA HIS A 71 8.35 -9.80 3.41
C HIS A 71 8.02 -10.26 4.84
N ASN A 72 8.35 -9.46 5.86
CA ASN A 72 8.01 -9.74 7.25
C ASN A 72 6.58 -9.34 7.60
N MET A 73 6.07 -8.27 7.00
CA MET A 73 4.77 -7.70 7.35
C MET A 73 3.58 -8.34 6.61
N CYS A 74 3.79 -8.83 5.39
CA CYS A 74 2.75 -9.46 4.58
C CYS A 74 2.76 -10.99 4.71
N ILE A 75 1.76 -11.62 4.10
CA ILE A 75 1.67 -13.08 4.03
C ILE A 75 2.52 -13.55 2.85
N ARG A 76 3.45 -14.47 3.16
CA ARG A 76 4.41 -14.99 2.19
C ARG A 76 3.74 -16.09 1.36
N PRO A 77 3.72 -15.95 0.02
CA PRO A 77 3.25 -17.03 -0.85
C PRO A 77 4.20 -18.24 -0.76
N THR A 78 3.67 -19.43 -1.03
CA THR A 78 4.51 -20.62 -1.26
C THR A 78 5.23 -20.52 -2.62
N PRO A 79 6.28 -21.32 -2.88
CA PRO A 79 6.92 -21.37 -4.19
C PRO A 79 5.93 -21.61 -5.35
N GLU A 80 4.96 -22.49 -5.16
CA GLU A 80 3.93 -22.82 -6.17
C GLU A 80 2.95 -21.65 -6.38
N GLU A 81 2.57 -20.95 -5.30
CA GLU A 81 1.75 -19.73 -5.37
C GLU A 81 2.51 -18.58 -6.06
N LEU A 82 3.85 -18.52 -5.94
CA LEU A 82 4.67 -17.55 -6.67
C LEU A 82 4.74 -17.85 -8.17
N GLU A 83 4.93 -19.12 -8.55
CA GLU A 83 4.93 -19.54 -9.95
C GLU A 83 3.60 -19.22 -10.65
N SER A 84 2.49 -19.33 -9.91
CA SER A 84 1.14 -19.05 -10.39
C SER A 84 0.59 -17.68 -9.97
N PHE A 85 1.43 -16.77 -9.46
CA PHE A 85 0.98 -15.50 -8.87
C PHE A 85 0.25 -14.60 -9.88
N GLY A 86 0.72 -14.60 -11.13
CA GLY A 86 0.12 -13.83 -12.22
C GLY A 86 0.18 -12.32 -12.00
N THR A 87 -0.90 -11.63 -12.36
CA THR A 87 -1.01 -10.17 -12.21
C THR A 87 -1.37 -9.81 -10.76
N PRO A 88 -0.65 -8.87 -10.11
CA PRO A 88 -1.01 -8.41 -8.77
C PRO A 88 -2.34 -7.63 -8.81
N ASP A 89 -3.10 -7.71 -7.73
CA ASP A 89 -4.28 -6.88 -7.53
C ASP A 89 -3.90 -5.44 -7.17
N PHE A 90 -2.74 -5.23 -6.54
CA PHE A 90 -2.27 -3.91 -6.13
C PHE A 90 -0.73 -3.82 -6.23
N THR A 91 -0.20 -2.69 -6.67
CA THR A 91 1.26 -2.49 -6.81
C THR A 91 1.76 -1.29 -6.02
N ILE A 92 2.86 -1.45 -5.30
CA ILE A 92 3.58 -0.35 -4.63
C ILE A 92 4.87 -0.05 -5.39
N TYR A 93 5.06 1.21 -5.75
CA TYR A 93 6.32 1.77 -6.24
C TYR A 93 6.98 2.58 -5.13
N ASN A 94 7.88 1.94 -4.38
CA ASN A 94 8.64 2.60 -3.32
C ASN A 94 9.95 3.16 -3.87
N ALA A 95 9.86 4.39 -4.36
CA ALA A 95 10.96 5.25 -4.75
C ALA A 95 11.32 6.25 -3.64
N GLY A 96 11.11 5.88 -2.37
CA GLY A 96 11.18 6.79 -1.22
C GLY A 96 12.53 7.50 -0.99
N GLN A 97 13.62 7.02 -1.61
CA GLN A 97 14.91 7.71 -1.63
C GLN A 97 14.94 8.94 -2.56
N PHE A 98 14.03 9.00 -3.53
CA PHE A 98 13.94 10.07 -4.51
C PHE A 98 12.83 11.04 -4.13
N PRO A 99 13.09 12.35 -4.09
CA PRO A 99 12.09 13.33 -3.67
C PRO A 99 11.00 13.52 -4.73
N CYS A 100 9.77 13.81 -4.27
CA CYS A 100 8.75 14.35 -5.18
C CYS A 100 9.10 15.80 -5.55
N ASN A 101 8.54 16.27 -6.66
CA ASN A 101 8.71 17.66 -7.07
C ASN A 101 7.66 18.52 -6.35
N ARG A 102 8.09 19.37 -5.42
CA ARG A 102 7.21 20.29 -4.66
C ARG A 102 6.43 21.29 -5.54
N TYR A 103 6.80 21.44 -6.80
CA TYR A 103 6.10 22.30 -7.76
C TYR A 103 5.05 21.56 -8.59
N THR A 104 4.96 20.23 -8.45
CA THR A 104 3.82 19.48 -8.99
C THR A 104 2.56 19.87 -8.23
N HIS A 105 1.42 19.94 -8.94
CA HIS A 105 0.11 20.23 -8.33
C HIS A 105 -0.17 19.31 -7.12
N TYR A 106 -0.93 19.80 -6.13
CA TYR A 106 -1.19 19.16 -4.83
C TYR A 106 0.02 18.91 -3.91
N MET A 107 1.27 19.00 -4.37
CA MET A 107 2.44 18.76 -3.53
C MET A 107 2.69 19.94 -2.59
N THR A 108 2.91 19.64 -1.31
CA THR A 108 3.22 20.65 -0.28
C THR A 108 4.64 20.51 0.28
N SER A 109 5.35 19.44 -0.06
CA SER A 109 6.69 19.14 0.41
C SER A 109 7.49 18.35 -0.65
N SER A 110 8.68 17.87 -0.29
CA SER A 110 9.46 16.93 -1.11
C SER A 110 9.06 15.45 -0.91
N THR A 111 8.03 15.19 -0.11
CA THR A 111 7.51 13.87 0.24
C THR A 111 6.09 13.69 -0.30
N SER A 112 5.81 12.53 -0.90
CA SER A 112 4.48 12.15 -1.38
C SER A 112 4.20 10.68 -1.13
N ILE A 113 2.98 10.38 -0.68
CA ILE A 113 2.45 9.03 -0.53
C ILE A 113 1.10 9.02 -1.23
N ASP A 114 1.08 8.53 -2.46
CA ASP A 114 -0.08 8.64 -3.33
C ASP A 114 -0.74 7.28 -3.49
N LEU A 115 -2.06 7.23 -3.37
CA LEU A 115 -2.86 6.02 -3.54
C LEU A 115 -3.88 6.23 -4.66
N ASN A 116 -3.78 5.46 -5.74
CA ASN A 116 -4.76 5.46 -6.81
C ASN A 116 -5.54 4.15 -6.82
N LEU A 117 -6.77 4.18 -6.31
CA LEU A 117 -7.62 3.00 -6.18
C LEU A 117 -8.20 2.49 -7.51
N ALA A 118 -8.34 3.37 -8.51
CA ALA A 118 -8.78 2.96 -9.85
C ALA A 118 -7.69 2.17 -10.57
N ARG A 119 -6.44 2.64 -10.46
CA ARG A 119 -5.25 1.98 -11.01
C ARG A 119 -4.72 0.85 -10.14
N ARG A 120 -5.13 0.81 -8.88
CA ARG A 120 -4.64 -0.10 -7.84
C ARG A 120 -3.12 0.01 -7.64
N GLU A 121 -2.65 1.24 -7.56
CA GLU A 121 -1.24 1.58 -7.44
C GLU A 121 -1.01 2.50 -6.24
N MET A 122 0.15 2.36 -5.61
CA MET A 122 0.67 3.28 -4.60
C MET A 122 2.05 3.76 -5.00
N VAL A 123 2.32 5.05 -4.82
CA VAL A 123 3.62 5.66 -5.12
C VAL A 123 4.16 6.32 -3.86
N ILE A 124 5.42 6.02 -3.51
CA ILE A 124 6.10 6.62 -2.37
C ILE A 124 7.34 7.35 -2.88
N LEU A 125 7.44 8.65 -2.56
CA LEU A 125 8.55 9.53 -2.89
C LEU A 125 8.96 10.33 -1.64
N GLY A 126 10.26 10.56 -1.47
CA GLY A 126 10.81 11.48 -0.48
C GLY A 126 10.63 11.08 0.98
N THR A 127 10.32 9.81 1.26
CA THR A 127 10.32 9.24 2.61
C THR A 127 10.83 7.82 2.58
N GLN A 128 11.66 7.47 3.56
CA GLN A 128 12.18 6.11 3.70
C GLN A 128 11.51 5.38 4.87
N TYR A 129 10.52 5.97 5.53
CA TYR A 129 9.81 5.30 6.61
C TYR A 129 9.02 4.09 6.07
N ALA A 130 9.43 2.88 6.45
CA ALA A 130 8.82 1.65 5.92
C ALA A 130 7.34 1.48 6.30
N GLY A 131 6.92 2.14 7.39
CA GLY A 131 5.53 2.13 7.85
C GLY A 131 4.55 2.70 6.82
N GLU A 132 5.01 3.54 5.89
CA GLU A 132 4.16 4.06 4.80
C GLU A 132 3.58 2.93 3.96
N MET A 133 4.40 1.95 3.55
CA MET A 133 3.91 0.79 2.77
C MET A 133 2.88 -0.03 3.56
N LYS A 134 3.15 -0.29 4.85
CA LYS A 134 2.22 -1.04 5.72
C LYS A 134 0.89 -0.30 5.87
N LYS A 135 0.93 0.99 6.21
CA LYS A 135 -0.28 1.79 6.44
C LYS A 135 -1.02 2.10 5.14
N GLY A 136 -0.32 2.20 4.01
CA GLY A 136 -0.92 2.30 2.68
C GLY A 136 -1.75 1.07 2.33
N LEU A 137 -1.18 -0.13 2.44
CA LEU A 137 -1.93 -1.38 2.23
C LEU A 137 -3.07 -1.56 3.24
N PHE A 138 -2.85 -1.16 4.49
CA PHE A 138 -3.92 -1.18 5.48
C PHE A 138 -5.08 -0.23 5.12
N SER A 139 -4.78 0.94 4.55
CA SER A 139 -5.79 1.86 4.03
C SER A 139 -6.56 1.27 2.85
N VAL A 140 -5.87 0.54 1.95
CA VAL A 140 -6.51 -0.24 0.88
C VAL A 140 -7.48 -1.28 1.46
N MET A 141 -7.08 -2.01 2.51
CA MET A 141 -7.95 -2.98 3.18
C MET A 141 -9.17 -2.30 3.83
N HIS A 142 -8.98 -1.14 4.47
CA HIS A 142 -10.07 -0.35 5.04
C HIS A 142 -11.06 0.16 3.99
N TYR A 143 -10.64 0.32 2.74
CA TYR A 143 -11.55 0.65 1.63
C TYR A 143 -12.22 -0.60 1.03
N LEU A 144 -11.46 -1.65 0.74
CA LEU A 144 -11.96 -2.82 0.02
C LEU A 144 -12.83 -3.75 0.87
N MET A 145 -12.49 -3.97 2.14
CA MET A 145 -13.20 -4.94 2.97
C MET A 145 -14.65 -4.50 3.27
N PRO A 146 -14.93 -3.23 3.62
CA PRO A 146 -16.33 -2.79 3.80
C PRO A 146 -17.18 -2.94 2.54
N LYS A 147 -16.60 -2.78 1.34
CA LYS A 147 -17.32 -3.05 0.08
C LYS A 147 -17.72 -4.51 -0.08
N ARG A 148 -17.02 -5.43 0.61
CA ARG A 148 -17.34 -6.85 0.71
C ARG A 148 -18.16 -7.20 1.95
N GLN A 149 -18.72 -6.20 2.65
CA GLN A 149 -19.44 -6.36 3.92
C GLN A 149 -18.59 -6.97 5.05
N ILE A 150 -17.27 -6.77 5.00
CA ILE A 150 -16.32 -7.23 6.02
C ILE A 150 -15.80 -6.02 6.80
N LEU A 151 -15.92 -6.09 8.12
CA LEU A 151 -15.41 -5.07 9.02
C LEU A 151 -13.87 -5.13 9.09
N SER A 152 -13.19 -4.11 8.59
CA SER A 152 -11.73 -3.95 8.74
C SER A 152 -11.42 -3.16 10.01
N LEU A 153 -10.50 -3.69 10.83
CA LEU A 153 -10.22 -3.16 12.17
C LEU A 153 -8.72 -2.87 12.35
N HIS A 154 -8.42 -1.75 13.02
CA HIS A 154 -7.09 -1.48 13.56
C HIS A 154 -7.00 -2.00 14.99
N SER A 155 -6.76 -3.30 15.12
CA SER A 155 -6.71 -3.97 16.42
C SER A 155 -5.70 -5.11 16.42
N GLY A 156 -5.16 -5.42 17.60
CA GLY A 156 -4.59 -6.74 17.87
C GLY A 156 -5.70 -7.77 18.06
N SER A 157 -5.38 -9.05 17.89
CA SER A 157 -6.28 -10.15 18.24
C SER A 157 -5.48 -11.33 18.81
N ASN A 158 -6.09 -12.09 19.70
CA ASN A 158 -5.61 -13.39 20.14
C ASN A 158 -6.79 -14.33 20.42
N MET A 159 -6.48 -15.62 20.60
CA MET A 159 -7.47 -16.67 20.84
C MET A 159 -7.05 -17.48 22.07
N GLY A 160 -8.00 -17.72 22.97
CA GLY A 160 -7.83 -18.60 24.12
C GLY A 160 -7.77 -20.08 23.70
N LYS A 161 -7.46 -20.95 24.66
CA LYS A 161 -7.36 -22.40 24.41
C LYS A 161 -8.69 -23.02 23.99
N ASP A 162 -9.80 -22.43 24.44
CA ASP A 162 -11.16 -22.90 24.19
C ASP A 162 -11.79 -22.24 22.94
N GLY A 163 -11.01 -21.44 22.19
CA GLY A 163 -11.44 -20.81 20.95
C GLY A 163 -12.11 -19.43 21.10
N ASP A 164 -12.14 -18.88 22.32
CA ASP A 164 -12.61 -17.52 22.58
C ASP A 164 -11.65 -16.47 21.99
N VAL A 165 -12.17 -15.51 21.24
CA VAL A 165 -11.37 -14.49 20.55
C VAL A 165 -11.54 -13.13 21.23
N ALA A 166 -10.43 -12.47 21.52
CA ALA A 166 -10.40 -11.10 22.02
C ALA A 166 -9.78 -10.13 20.99
N LEU A 167 -10.37 -8.94 20.88
CA LEU A 167 -9.90 -7.85 20.03
C LEU A 167 -9.43 -6.67 20.88
N PHE A 168 -8.26 -6.13 20.57
CA PHE A 168 -7.62 -5.06 21.34
C PHE A 168 -7.44 -3.82 20.47
N PHE A 169 -8.24 -2.79 20.72
CA PHE A 169 -8.15 -1.51 20.01
C PHE A 169 -7.14 -0.58 20.68
N GLY A 170 -6.36 0.13 19.87
CA GLY A 170 -5.40 1.11 20.34
C GLY A 170 -4.73 1.84 19.18
N LEU A 171 -4.23 3.04 19.46
CA LEU A 171 -3.30 3.72 18.56
C LEU A 171 -1.88 3.21 18.86
N SER A 172 -1.04 3.19 17.83
CA SER A 172 0.39 2.84 17.93
C SER A 172 1.20 3.94 18.58
#